data_AF-A0A6J3F089-F1
#
_entry.id   AF-A0A6J3F089-F1
#
_cell.length_a   1.000
_cell.length_b   1.000
_cell.length_c   1.000
_cell.angle_alpha   90.00
_cell.angle_beta   90.00
_cell.angle_gamma   90.00
#
_symmetry.space_group_name_H-M   'P 1'
#
loop_
_entity.id
_entity.type
_entity.pdbx_description
1 polymer ?
#
loop_
_entity_poly.entity_id
_entity_poly.type
_entity_poly.pdbx_seq_one_letter_code
_entity_poly.pdbx_strand_id
1 'polypeptide(L)'
;MELNQYTTRRPLEYVKGVPLIKYFADALGPLESFQALPDDLLINTYPKSGTTWVSQILDMIYQGGDLEKCNRAPIYIRVPFLELNDPGDPSGLETLKVTPSPRLIKSHLPLALLPQTLLDQKIKVVYVARNPKDVAVSYYHFHRMEKTHPEPGTWDSFLEKFMAGEVSSGAWYQREVIS
;
A
#
# COMPACT_ATOMS: atom_id res chain seq x y z
N MET A 1 -16.26 31.12 6.97
CA MET A 1 -15.76 29.80 7.44
C MET A 1 -15.87 28.87 6.24
N GLU A 2 -14.81 28.82 5.43
CA GLU A 2 -14.82 28.02 4.19
C GLU A 2 -14.81 26.53 4.55
N LEU A 3 -15.81 25.80 4.06
CA LEU A 3 -15.86 24.35 4.14
C LEU A 3 -14.69 23.78 3.34
N ASN A 4 -13.80 23.09 4.06
CA ASN A 4 -12.59 22.47 3.53
C ASN A 4 -12.93 21.52 2.37
N GLN A 5 -12.56 21.90 1.14
CA GLN A 5 -12.85 21.16 -0.11
C GLN A 5 -12.13 19.79 -0.22
N TYR A 6 -11.43 19.37 0.84
CA TYR A 6 -10.61 18.16 0.91
C TYR A 6 -11.34 16.95 1.55
N THR A 7 -12.66 17.02 1.75
CA THR A 7 -13.42 16.02 2.53
C THR A 7 -14.34 15.12 1.71
N THR A 8 -14.26 15.16 0.37
CA THR A 8 -15.10 14.32 -0.49
C THR A 8 -14.42 12.98 -0.78
N ARG A 9 -15.02 11.89 -0.27
CA ARG A 9 -14.66 10.53 -0.67
C ARG A 9 -14.89 10.36 -2.17
N ARG A 10 -13.84 10.01 -2.90
CA ARG A 10 -13.85 9.90 -4.36
C ARG A 10 -14.14 8.45 -4.79
N PRO A 11 -14.71 8.23 -5.98
CA PRO A 11 -14.80 6.89 -6.56
C PRO A 11 -13.40 6.33 -6.87
N LEU A 12 -13.30 5.01 -6.99
CA LEU A 12 -12.07 4.34 -7.43
C LEU A 12 -11.85 4.57 -8.92
N GLU A 13 -10.59 4.59 -9.32
CA GLU A 13 -10.16 4.63 -10.72
C GLU A 13 -9.61 3.29 -11.16
N TYR A 14 -10.01 2.82 -12.34
CA TYR A 14 -9.57 1.52 -12.86
C TYR A 14 -8.34 1.71 -13.75
N VAL A 15 -7.24 1.06 -13.38
CA VAL A 15 -6.02 1.02 -14.20
C VAL A 15 -5.69 -0.43 -14.52
N LYS A 16 -5.65 -0.78 -15.81
CA LYS A 16 -5.44 -2.15 -16.30
C LYS A 16 -6.35 -3.20 -15.60
N GLY A 17 -7.61 -2.82 -15.34
CA GLY A 17 -8.60 -3.67 -14.69
C GLY A 17 -8.52 -3.72 -13.15
N VAL A 18 -7.61 -2.98 -12.52
CA VAL A 18 -7.46 -2.92 -11.07
C VAL A 18 -8.09 -1.63 -10.54
N PRO A 19 -9.07 -1.69 -9.61
CA PRO A 19 -9.61 -0.51 -8.96
C PRO A 19 -8.61 0.03 -7.91
N LEU A 20 -8.27 1.31 -8.03
CA LEU A 20 -7.32 2.02 -7.17
C LEU A 20 -7.96 3.28 -6.58
N ILE A 21 -7.43 3.71 -5.44
CA ILE A 21 -7.65 5.08 -4.97
C ILE A 21 -7.11 6.04 -6.03
N LYS A 22 -7.88 7.08 -6.36
CA LYS A 22 -7.51 8.05 -7.40
C LYS A 22 -6.06 8.52 -7.30
N TYR A 23 -5.64 8.93 -6.11
CA TYR A 23 -4.28 9.42 -5.89
C TYR A 23 -3.21 8.37 -6.19
N PHE A 24 -3.48 7.10 -5.88
CA PHE A 24 -2.56 6.00 -6.16
C PHE A 24 -2.52 5.68 -7.66
N ALA A 25 -3.65 5.83 -8.37
CA ALA A 25 -3.69 5.72 -9.82
C ALA A 25 -2.85 6.83 -10.48
N ASP A 26 -2.99 8.07 -10.01
CA ASP A 26 -2.20 9.22 -10.47
C ASP A 26 -0.68 9.03 -10.18
N ALA A 27 -0.33 8.25 -9.15
CA ALA A 27 1.07 7.92 -8.80
C ALA A 27 1.74 6.93 -9.78
N LEU A 28 0.96 6.19 -10.56
CA LEU A 28 1.51 5.14 -11.43
C LEU A 28 2.38 5.70 -12.57
N GLY A 29 2.04 6.88 -13.11
CA GLY A 29 2.86 7.54 -14.14
C GLY A 29 4.27 7.89 -13.62
N PRO A 30 4.39 8.66 -12.53
CA PRO A 30 5.68 8.92 -11.89
C PRO A 30 6.44 7.64 -11.48
N LEU A 31 5.73 6.57 -11.09
CA LEU A 31 6.32 5.29 -10.74
C LEU A 31 7.03 4.58 -11.88
N GLU A 32 6.74 4.90 -13.15
CA GLU A 32 7.47 4.35 -14.29
C GLU A 32 8.96 4.75 -14.28
N SER A 33 9.29 5.89 -13.66
CA SER A 33 10.67 6.37 -13.51
C SER A 33 11.37 5.81 -12.26
N PHE A 34 10.68 5.04 -11.44
CA PHE A 34 11.27 4.39 -10.26
C PHE A 34 12.39 3.43 -10.68
N GLN A 35 13.46 3.40 -9.88
CA GLN A 35 14.56 2.45 -10.04
C GLN A 35 14.75 1.69 -8.72
N ALA A 36 14.58 0.38 -8.78
CA ALA A 36 14.92 -0.50 -7.67
C ALA A 36 16.44 -0.58 -7.53
N LEU A 37 16.92 -0.70 -6.30
CA LEU A 37 18.31 -1.00 -5.98
C LEU A 37 18.44 -2.50 -5.67
N PRO A 38 19.58 -3.13 -5.98
CA PRO A 38 19.79 -4.57 -5.73
C PRO A 38 19.59 -5.00 -4.26
N ASP A 39 19.78 -4.07 -3.32
CA ASP A 39 19.67 -4.30 -1.87
C ASP A 39 18.34 -3.82 -1.26
N ASP A 40 17.36 -3.45 -2.09
CA ASP A 40 16.00 -3.18 -1.65
C ASP A 40 15.31 -4.46 -1.14
N LEU A 41 14.35 -4.25 -0.23
CA LEU A 41 13.40 -5.28 0.17
C LEU A 41 11.98 -4.74 0.04
N LEU A 42 11.15 -5.45 -0.72
CA LEU A 42 9.74 -5.12 -0.91
C LEU A 42 8.86 -5.91 0.06
N ILE A 43 8.04 -5.20 0.81
CA ILE A 43 6.91 -5.72 1.56
C ILE A 43 5.68 -5.59 0.68
N ASN A 44 5.22 -6.68 0.09
CA ASN A 44 4.01 -6.69 -0.73
C ASN A 44 2.90 -7.43 0.02
N THR A 45 1.72 -6.83 0.13
CA THR A 45 0.58 -7.43 0.82
C THR A 45 -0.71 -7.01 0.14
N TYR A 46 -1.77 -7.82 0.21
CA TYR A 46 -3.10 -7.26 0.08
C TYR A 46 -3.41 -6.35 1.28
N PRO A 47 -4.11 -5.21 1.13
CA PRO A 47 -4.46 -4.34 2.24
C PRO A 47 -5.02 -5.11 3.44
N LYS A 48 -4.62 -4.70 4.65
CA LYS A 48 -5.10 -5.25 5.94
C LYS A 48 -4.62 -6.68 6.27
N SER A 49 -3.62 -7.18 5.54
CA SER A 49 -3.02 -8.50 5.80
C SER A 49 -1.84 -8.48 6.77
N GLY A 50 -1.54 -7.34 7.42
CA GLY A 50 -0.46 -7.24 8.42
C GLY A 50 0.75 -6.40 8.00
N THR A 51 0.59 -5.54 7.00
CA THR A 51 1.66 -4.68 6.46
C THR A 51 2.40 -3.90 7.54
N THR A 52 1.69 -3.15 8.40
CA THR A 52 2.31 -2.39 9.49
C THR A 52 3.09 -3.29 10.46
N TRP A 53 2.57 -4.49 10.73
CA TRP A 53 3.20 -5.42 11.66
C TRP A 53 4.53 -5.95 11.10
N VAL A 54 4.53 -6.46 9.87
CA VAL A 54 5.77 -6.94 9.24
C VAL A 54 6.75 -5.82 8.95
N SER A 55 6.27 -4.62 8.59
CA SER A 55 7.13 -3.43 8.44
C SER A 55 7.86 -3.09 9.74
N GLN A 56 7.19 -3.16 10.89
CA GLN A 56 7.82 -2.90 12.18
C GLN A 56 8.84 -3.99 12.54
N ILE A 57 8.53 -5.26 12.31
CA ILE A 57 9.47 -6.37 12.53
C ILE A 57 10.74 -6.17 11.70
N LEU A 58 10.58 -5.89 10.40
CA LEU A 58 11.72 -5.72 9.49
C LEU A 58 12.55 -4.49 9.83
N ASP A 59 11.93 -3.36 10.18
CA ASP A 59 12.70 -2.19 10.62
C ASP A 59 13.47 -2.48 11.90
N MET A 60 12.88 -3.16 12.89
CA MET A 60 13.58 -3.57 14.10
C MET A 60 14.79 -4.47 13.79
N ILE A 61 14.66 -5.41 12.85
CA ILE A 61 15.78 -6.23 12.40
C ILE A 61 16.87 -5.34 11.75
N TYR A 62 16.49 -4.41 10.87
CA TYR A 62 17.42 -3.52 10.17
C TYR A 62 18.16 -2.57 11.13
N GLN A 63 17.52 -2.19 12.24
CA GLN A 63 18.14 -1.37 13.29
C GLN A 63 18.86 -2.17 14.37
N GLY A 64 18.95 -3.51 14.25
CA GLY A 64 19.62 -4.35 15.24
C GLY A 64 18.89 -4.44 16.58
N GLY A 65 17.56 -4.29 16.59
CA GLY A 65 16.73 -4.31 17.79
C GLY A 65 16.72 -2.99 18.57
N ASP A 66 17.35 -1.94 18.06
CA ASP A 66 17.43 -0.63 18.70
C ASP A 66 16.10 0.13 18.62
N LEU A 67 15.42 0.26 19.76
CA LEU A 67 14.12 0.93 19.87
C LEU A 67 14.20 2.43 19.62
N GLU A 68 15.30 3.10 19.98
CA GLU A 68 15.47 4.54 19.76
C GLU A 68 15.54 4.81 18.26
N LYS A 69 16.32 4.02 17.52
CA LYS A 69 16.37 4.09 16.06
C LYS A 69 15.03 3.76 15.41
N CYS A 70 14.26 2.80 15.93
CA CYS A 70 12.91 2.51 15.40
C CYS A 70 11.89 3.63 15.67
N ASN A 71 12.13 4.49 16.66
CA ASN A 71 11.28 5.63 16.99
C ASN A 71 11.67 6.93 16.25
N ARG A 72 12.65 6.88 15.34
CA ARG A 72 13.13 8.05 14.57
C ARG A 72 12.05 8.76 13.74
N ALA A 73 11.00 8.04 13.34
CA ALA A 73 9.88 8.55 12.58
C ALA A 73 8.69 7.57 12.60
N PRO A 74 7.47 8.01 12.21
CA PRO A 74 6.36 7.10 11.96
C PRO A 74 6.68 6.02 10.91
N ILE A 75 6.01 4.87 10.99
CA ILE A 75 6.31 3.71 10.14
C ILE A 75 6.19 4.01 8.64
N TYR A 76 5.27 4.89 8.22
CA TYR A 76 5.07 5.23 6.81
C TYR A 76 6.18 6.12 6.24
N ILE A 77 6.99 6.76 7.09
CA ILE A 77 8.20 7.48 6.69
C ILE A 77 9.40 6.53 6.66
N ARG A 78 9.49 5.62 7.64
CA ARG A 78 10.59 4.63 7.72
C ARG A 78 10.51 3.55 6.63
N VAL A 79 9.30 3.20 6.23
CA VAL A 79 9.00 2.22 5.19
C VAL A 79 8.10 2.90 4.15
N PRO A 80 8.70 3.61 3.16
CA PRO A 80 7.95 4.36 2.17
C PRO A 80 6.92 3.51 1.44
N PHE A 81 5.73 4.09 1.25
CA PHE A 81 4.65 3.45 0.52
C PHE A 81 4.74 3.80 -0.97
N LEU A 82 5.14 2.84 -1.80
CA LEU A 82 5.56 3.08 -3.18
C LEU A 82 4.55 3.91 -3.99
N GLU A 83 3.27 3.54 -3.97
CA GLU A 83 2.19 4.19 -4.71
C GLU A 83 1.44 5.31 -3.96
N LEU A 84 1.95 5.78 -2.82
CA LEU A 84 1.34 6.89 -2.08
C LEU A 84 1.52 8.22 -2.80
N ASN A 85 0.45 8.98 -2.93
CA ASN A 85 0.46 10.32 -3.55
C ASN A 85 -0.70 11.19 -3.02
N ASP A 86 -0.97 11.09 -1.72
CA ASP A 86 -2.09 11.79 -1.09
C ASP A 86 -1.81 13.31 -0.98
N PRO A 87 -2.81 14.19 -1.24
CA PRO A 87 -2.60 15.63 -1.18
C PRO A 87 -2.21 16.11 0.22
N GLY A 88 -1.09 16.84 0.31
CA GLY A 88 -0.59 17.39 1.56
C GLY A 88 0.46 16.53 2.27
N ASP A 89 0.67 15.29 1.81
CA ASP A 89 1.75 14.41 2.25
C ASP A 89 2.80 14.24 1.13
N PRO A 90 4.08 14.04 1.47
CA PRO A 90 5.08 13.67 0.46
C PRO A 90 4.72 12.31 -0.14
N SER A 91 4.85 12.21 -1.46
CA SER A 91 4.62 10.96 -2.17
C SER A 91 5.59 9.86 -1.72
N GLY A 92 5.23 8.61 -2.02
CA GLY A 92 6.10 7.45 -1.82
C GLY A 92 7.46 7.62 -2.47
N LEU A 93 7.47 8.15 -3.70
CA LEU A 93 8.69 8.41 -4.47
C LEU A 93 9.54 9.52 -3.87
N GLU A 94 8.93 10.62 -3.40
CA GLU A 94 9.68 11.68 -2.72
C GLU A 94 10.31 11.19 -1.42
N THR A 95 9.58 10.38 -0.66
CA THR A 95 10.10 9.75 0.56
C THR A 95 11.23 8.76 0.24
N LEU A 96 11.08 7.96 -0.81
CA LEU A 96 12.11 7.00 -1.27
C LEU A 96 13.42 7.68 -1.70
N LYS A 97 13.36 8.87 -2.30
CA LYS A 97 14.57 9.61 -2.74
C LYS A 97 15.52 9.93 -1.60
N VAL A 98 14.98 10.14 -0.40
CA VAL A 98 15.76 10.49 0.81
C VAL A 98 15.91 9.31 1.77
N THR A 99 15.41 8.12 1.41
CA THR A 99 15.51 6.92 2.24
C THR A 99 16.87 6.25 2.02
N PRO A 100 17.71 6.08 3.05
CA PRO A 100 19.02 5.45 2.90
C PRO A 100 18.89 3.95 2.64
N SER A 101 19.83 3.41 1.85
CA SER A 101 19.97 1.96 1.66
C SER A 101 20.55 1.25 2.90
N PRO A 102 20.22 -0.04 3.13
CA PRO A 102 19.24 -0.83 2.37
C PRO A 102 17.79 -0.38 2.67
N ARG A 103 16.97 -0.22 1.63
CA ARG A 103 15.62 0.36 1.77
C ARG A 103 14.57 -0.71 2.02
N LEU A 104 13.69 -0.46 2.99
CA LEU A 104 12.43 -1.19 3.17
C LEU A 104 11.33 -0.44 2.44
N ILE A 105 10.69 -1.08 1.46
CA ILE A 105 9.65 -0.48 0.62
C ILE A 105 8.36 -1.26 0.85
N LYS A 106 7.20 -0.61 0.97
CA LYS A 106 5.91 -1.31 0.98
C LYS A 106 5.09 -1.01 -0.27
N SER A 107 4.30 -1.97 -0.71
CA SER A 107 3.32 -1.79 -1.78
C SER A 107 2.09 -2.70 -1.59
N HIS A 108 0.97 -2.23 -2.11
CA HIS A 108 -0.25 -2.98 -2.32
C HIS A 108 -0.55 -3.18 -3.81
N LEU A 109 0.35 -2.84 -4.73
CA LEU A 109 0.12 -3.05 -6.16
C LEU A 109 0.12 -4.54 -6.52
N PRO A 110 -0.83 -5.00 -7.35
CA PRO A 110 -0.77 -6.34 -7.93
C PRO A 110 0.38 -6.42 -8.93
N LEU A 111 0.81 -7.63 -9.26
CA LEU A 111 1.94 -7.86 -10.16
C LEU A 111 1.81 -7.11 -11.51
N ALA A 112 0.59 -7.01 -12.05
CA ALA A 112 0.30 -6.29 -13.30
C ALA A 112 0.59 -4.78 -13.28
N LEU A 113 0.70 -4.18 -12.08
CA LEU A 113 0.99 -2.77 -11.88
C LEU A 113 2.32 -2.52 -11.17
N LEU A 114 3.00 -3.57 -10.72
CA LEU A 114 4.26 -3.45 -10.00
C LEU A 114 5.37 -2.97 -10.96
N PRO A 115 6.21 -1.99 -10.59
CA PRO A 115 7.32 -1.56 -11.44
C PRO A 115 8.26 -2.71 -11.82
N GLN A 116 8.48 -2.90 -13.13
CA GLN A 116 9.25 -4.00 -13.69
C GLN A 116 10.69 -4.08 -13.13
N THR A 117 11.30 -2.92 -12.83
CA THR A 117 12.63 -2.82 -12.21
C THR A 117 12.77 -3.64 -10.91
N LEU A 118 11.69 -3.81 -10.12
CA LEU A 118 11.70 -4.62 -8.90
C LEU A 118 11.94 -6.11 -9.24
N LEU A 119 11.35 -6.59 -10.34
CA LEU A 119 11.52 -7.95 -10.82
C LEU A 119 12.90 -8.14 -11.47
N ASP A 120 13.31 -7.17 -12.29
CA ASP A 120 14.57 -7.23 -13.05
C ASP A 120 15.79 -7.23 -12.11
N GLN A 121 15.75 -6.43 -11.04
CA GLN A 121 16.81 -6.37 -10.02
C GLN A 121 16.80 -7.57 -9.06
N LYS A 122 15.81 -8.46 -9.16
CA LYS A 122 15.66 -9.65 -8.31
C LYS A 122 15.72 -9.33 -6.81
N ILE A 123 15.07 -8.22 -6.43
CA ILE A 123 15.03 -7.80 -5.03
C ILE A 123 14.32 -8.86 -4.18
N LYS A 124 14.57 -8.83 -2.87
CA LYS A 124 13.85 -9.71 -1.94
C LYS A 124 12.43 -9.21 -1.74
N VAL A 125 11.47 -10.14 -1.68
CA VAL A 125 10.07 -9.85 -1.40
C VAL A 125 9.63 -10.58 -0.14
N VAL A 126 9.01 -9.85 0.78
CA VAL A 126 8.28 -10.41 1.93
C VAL A 126 6.79 -10.22 1.66
N TYR A 127 6.10 -11.33 1.44
CA TYR A 127 4.65 -11.36 1.26
C TYR A 127 3.95 -11.84 2.53
N VAL A 128 2.86 -11.18 2.92
CA VAL A 128 2.03 -11.61 4.05
C VAL A 128 0.58 -11.74 3.59
N ALA A 129 0.09 -12.96 3.66
CA ALA A 129 -1.30 -13.31 3.42
C ALA A 129 -2.08 -13.39 4.74
N ARG A 130 -3.39 -13.16 4.66
CA ARG A 130 -4.32 -13.32 5.80
C ARG A 130 -5.64 -13.92 5.31
N ASN A 131 -6.30 -14.67 6.18
CA ASN A 131 -7.63 -15.23 5.89
C ASN A 131 -8.58 -14.14 5.37
N PRO A 132 -9.29 -14.38 4.25
CA PRO A 132 -10.08 -13.35 3.57
C PRO A 132 -11.24 -12.83 4.41
N LYS A 133 -11.79 -13.64 5.33
CA LYS A 133 -12.89 -13.23 6.21
C LYS A 133 -12.43 -12.12 7.16
N ASP A 134 -11.25 -12.30 7.76
CA ASP A 134 -10.66 -11.28 8.64
C ASP A 134 -10.20 -10.04 7.88
N VAL A 135 -9.68 -10.23 6.67
CA VAL A 135 -9.31 -9.13 5.77
C VAL A 135 -10.54 -8.28 5.47
N ALA A 136 -11.66 -8.89 5.06
CA ALA A 136 -12.89 -8.17 4.72
C ALA A 136 -13.39 -7.31 5.90
N VAL A 137 -13.47 -7.88 7.11
CA VAL A 137 -13.90 -7.15 8.32
C VAL A 137 -12.95 -5.99 8.62
N SER A 138 -11.64 -6.24 8.64
CA SER A 138 -10.65 -5.19 8.89
C SER A 138 -10.69 -4.08 7.83
N TYR A 139 -10.94 -4.44 6.57
CA TYR A 139 -10.95 -3.51 5.47
C TYR A 139 -12.20 -2.64 5.45
N TYR A 140 -13.36 -3.19 5.83
CA TYR A 140 -14.59 -2.42 6.04
C TYR A 140 -14.39 -1.31 7.07
N HIS A 141 -13.85 -1.65 8.24
CA HIS A 141 -13.56 -0.65 9.28
C HIS A 141 -12.49 0.36 8.84
N PHE A 142 -11.52 -0.09 8.04
CA PHE A 142 -10.51 0.81 7.49
C PHE A 142 -11.10 1.83 6.51
N HIS A 143 -12.01 1.44 5.62
CA HIS A 143 -12.71 2.39 4.74
C HIS A 143 -13.49 3.43 5.54
N ARG A 144 -14.09 3.06 6.69
CA ARG A 144 -14.82 3.99 7.54
C ARG A 144 -13.94 5.08 8.16
N MET A 145 -12.69 4.75 8.52
CA MET A 145 -11.74 5.70 9.10
C MET A 145 -10.96 6.49 8.05
N GLU A 146 -10.54 5.83 6.97
CA GLU A 146 -9.67 6.40 5.95
C GLU A 146 -10.51 7.06 4.85
N LYS A 147 -10.42 8.39 4.75
CA LYS A 147 -11.29 9.21 3.89
C LYS A 147 -10.84 9.24 2.43
N THR A 148 -9.65 8.74 2.11
CA THR A 148 -9.22 8.55 0.72
C THR A 148 -10.01 7.46 0.01
N HIS A 149 -10.64 6.55 0.75
CA HIS A 149 -11.51 5.51 0.18
C HIS A 149 -12.92 6.03 -0.13
N PRO A 150 -13.62 5.45 -1.12
CA PRO A 150 -15.05 5.67 -1.31
C PRO A 150 -15.86 5.29 -0.06
N GLU A 151 -17.11 5.76 0.00
CA GLU A 151 -18.03 5.35 1.09
C GLU A 151 -18.20 3.82 1.10
N PRO A 152 -17.93 3.14 2.23
CA PRO A 152 -18.03 1.69 2.30
C PRO A 152 -19.48 1.18 2.29
N GLY A 153 -20.45 2.01 2.67
CA GLY A 153 -21.85 1.59 2.83
C GLY A 153 -22.07 0.68 4.05
N THR A 154 -23.07 -0.19 3.96
CA THR A 154 -23.33 -1.22 4.99
C THR A 154 -22.32 -2.36 4.86
N TRP A 155 -22.15 -3.13 5.93
CA TRP A 155 -21.31 -4.32 5.92
C TRP A 155 -21.67 -5.29 4.79
N ASP A 156 -22.94 -5.60 4.62
CA ASP A 156 -23.43 -6.52 3.58
C ASP A 156 -23.05 -6.01 2.18
N SER A 157 -23.28 -4.73 1.90
CA SER A 157 -22.91 -4.14 0.60
C SER A 157 -21.40 -4.11 0.36
N PHE A 158 -20.61 -3.91 1.42
CA PHE A 158 -19.16 -3.94 1.33
C PHE A 158 -18.63 -5.35 1.07
N LEU A 159 -19.20 -6.35 1.73
CA LEU A 159 -18.80 -7.74 1.57
C LEU A 159 -19.05 -8.24 0.14
N GLU A 160 -20.19 -7.88 -0.46
CA GLU A 160 -20.46 -8.18 -1.88
C GLU A 160 -19.41 -7.55 -2.82
N LYS A 161 -19.11 -6.26 -2.63
CA LYS A 161 -18.05 -5.59 -3.41
C LYS A 161 -16.68 -6.24 -3.20
N PHE A 162 -16.36 -6.63 -1.96
CA PHE A 162 -15.11 -7.32 -1.64
C PHE A 162 -15.00 -8.66 -2.38
N MET A 163 -16.07 -9.47 -2.39
CA MET A 163 -16.11 -10.74 -3.10
C MET A 163 -16.01 -10.57 -4.62
N ALA A 164 -16.60 -9.50 -5.16
CA ALA A 164 -16.49 -9.14 -6.58
C ALA A 164 -15.15 -8.49 -6.96
N GLY A 165 -14.29 -8.15 -5.99
CA GLY A 165 -13.04 -7.44 -6.23
C GLY A 165 -13.21 -5.96 -6.59
N GLU A 166 -14.35 -5.36 -6.27
CA GLU A 166 -14.71 -3.96 -6.54
C GLU A 166 -14.31 -2.99 -5.40
N VAL A 167 -13.30 -3.38 -4.62
CA VAL A 167 -12.67 -2.57 -3.57
C VAL A 167 -11.26 -2.17 -3.98
N SER A 168 -10.69 -1.14 -3.36
CA SER A 168 -9.32 -0.71 -3.67
C SER A 168 -8.32 -1.88 -3.58
N SER A 169 -7.36 -1.92 -4.49
CA SER A 169 -6.39 -3.03 -4.71
C SER A 169 -6.98 -4.32 -5.32
N GLY A 170 -8.27 -4.31 -5.66
CA GLY A 170 -8.94 -5.36 -6.45
C GLY A 170 -9.30 -6.62 -5.66
N ALA A 171 -9.46 -7.71 -6.40
CA ALA A 171 -9.82 -9.02 -5.88
C ALA A 171 -8.72 -9.63 -5.00
N TRP A 172 -9.02 -9.89 -3.73
CA TRP A 172 -8.12 -10.58 -2.81
C TRP A 172 -7.63 -11.92 -3.36
N TYR A 173 -8.53 -12.73 -3.93
CA TYR A 173 -8.18 -14.07 -4.42
C TYR A 173 -7.21 -14.06 -5.60
N GLN A 174 -7.19 -13.00 -6.43
CA GLN A 174 -6.21 -12.87 -7.52
C GLN A 174 -4.79 -12.58 -7.01
N ARG A 175 -4.65 -12.11 -5.77
CA ARG A 175 -3.36 -11.79 -5.15
C ARG A 175 -2.65 -13.02 -4.60
N GLU A 176 -3.40 -14.05 -4.28
CA GLU A 176 -2.91 -15.29 -3.67
C GLU A 176 -2.59 -16.38 -4.71
N VAL A 177 -2.89 -16.17 -6.00
CA VAL A 177 -2.69 -17.17 -7.08
C VAL A 177 -1.30 -17.08 -7.71
N ILE A 178 -0.35 -16.41 -7.05
CA ILE A 178 1.06 -16.43 -7.46
C ILE A 178 1.82 -17.41 -6.55
N SER A 179 1.53 -18.70 -6.71
CA SER A 179 2.32 -19.82 -6.16
C SER A 179 2.51 -20.88 -7.24
#